data_AF-A0A358SL28-F1
#
_entry.id   AF-A0A358SL28-F1
#
_cell.length_a   1.000
_cell.length_b   1.000
_cell.length_c   1.000
_cell.angle_alpha   90.00
_cell.angle_beta   90.00
_cell.angle_gamma   90.00
#
_symmetry.space_group_name_H-M   'P 1'
#
loop_
_entity.id
_entity.type
_entity.pdbx_description
1 polymer ?
#
loop_
_entity_poly.entity_id
_entity_poly.type
_entity_poly.pdbx_seq_one_letter_code
_entity_poly.pdbx_strand_id
1 'polypeptide(L)' 'MVLQTSQMPDELTVRELVERYAGFYPHPRDIGETIELAGLADKRKSRARKLSGGQLRRLDVA' A
#
# COMPACT_ATOMS: atom_id res chain seq x y z
N MET A 1 -1.92 -8.50 25.60
CA MET A 1 -1.91 -9.04 24.22
C MET A 1 -1.56 -7.90 23.29
N VAL A 2 -0.38 -7.95 22.67
CA VAL A 2 0.10 -6.89 21.76
C VAL A 2 -0.60 -7.06 20.41
N LEU A 3 -1.12 -5.93 19.89
CA LEU A 3 -1.75 -5.82 18.58
C LEU A 3 -0.75 -6.25 17.50
N GLN A 4 -1.19 -7.15 16.61
CA GLN A 4 -0.42 -7.58 15.45
C GLN A 4 -0.03 -6.36 14.62
N THR A 5 1.25 -6.01 14.59
CA THR A 5 1.76 -5.15 13.52
C THR A 5 1.70 -5.97 12.24
N SER A 6 0.70 -5.71 11.39
CA SER A 6 0.70 -6.20 10.02
C SER A 6 1.93 -5.60 9.34
N GLN A 7 3.03 -6.34 9.31
CA GLN A 7 4.22 -5.92 8.59
C GLN A 7 3.87 -6.09 7.11
N MET A 8 3.61 -4.97 6.45
CA MET A 8 3.49 -4.97 5.00
C MET A 8 4.75 -5.61 4.41
N PRO A 9 4.61 -6.45 3.36
CA PRO A 9 5.78 -7.02 2.72
C PRO A 9 6.74 -5.91 2.23
N ASP A 10 7.85 -5.76 2.94
CA ASP A 10 8.88 -4.74 2.73
C ASP A 10 9.54 -4.80 1.34
N GLU A 11 9.48 -5.99 0.75
CA GLU A 11 10.04 -6.32 -0.55
C GLU A 11 9.15 -5.89 -1.70
N LEU A 12 7.93 -5.44 -1.48
CA LEU A 12 7.02 -5.05 -2.55
C LEU A 12 6.98 -3.55 -2.75
N THR A 13 6.71 -3.14 -3.97
CA THR A 13 6.39 -1.75 -4.29
C THR A 13 4.99 -1.38 -3.81
N VAL A 14 4.74 -0.08 -3.64
CA VAL A 14 3.40 0.47 -3.38
C VAL A 14 2.37 -0.12 -4.34
N ARG A 15 2.66 -0.13 -5.65
CA ARG A 15 1.73 -0.67 -6.64
C ARG A 15 1.44 -2.15 -6.45
N GLU A 16 2.47 -2.97 -6.27
CA GLU A 16 2.32 -4.43 -6.07
C GLU A 16 1.57 -4.77 -4.78
N LEU A 17 1.68 -3.94 -3.74
CA LEU A 17 0.91 -4.08 -2.51
C LEU A 17 -0.57 -3.76 -2.76
N VAL A 18 -0.87 -2.60 -3.32
CA VAL A 18 -2.27 -2.21 -3.60
C VAL A 18 -2.92 -3.21 -4.55
N GLU A 19 -2.23 -3.66 -5.60
CA GLU A 19 -2.72 -4.69 -6.53
C GLU A 19 -3.03 -6.02 -5.84
N ARG A 20 -2.17 -6.46 -4.92
CA ARG A 20 -2.37 -7.68 -4.14
C ARG A 20 -3.59 -7.60 -3.25
N TYR A 21 -3.76 -6.51 -2.51
CA TYR A 21 -4.89 -6.34 -1.60
C TYR A 21 -6.20 -6.09 -2.37
N ALA A 22 -6.13 -5.36 -3.49
CA ALA A 22 -7.25 -5.18 -4.40
C ALA A 22 -7.77 -6.53 -4.95
N GLY A 23 -6.89 -7.50 -5.20
CA GLY A 23 -7.26 -8.85 -5.64
C GLY A 23 -8.13 -9.64 -4.65
N PHE A 24 -8.25 -9.19 -3.40
CA PHE A 24 -9.17 -9.77 -2.42
C PHE A 24 -10.62 -9.26 -2.54
N TYR A 25 -10.85 -8.22 -3.35
CA TYR A 25 -12.17 -7.65 -3.57
C TYR A 25 -12.68 -8.01 -4.97
N PRO A 26 -13.97 -8.39 -5.13
CA PRO A 26 -14.54 -8.75 -6.43
C PRO A 26 -14.66 -7.56 -7.39
N HIS A 27 -14.74 -6.34 -6.85
CA HIS A 27 -14.80 -5.09 -7.61
C HIS A 27 -13.86 -4.04 -7.01
N PRO A 28 -12.55 -4.17 -7.20
CA PRO A 28 -11.60 -3.20 -6.66
C PRO A 28 -11.67 -1.88 -7.44
N ARG A 29 -11.39 -0.77 -6.75
CA ARG A 29 -11.09 0.51 -7.41
C ARG A 29 -9.82 0.38 -8.25
N ASP A 30 -9.68 1.20 -9.28
CA ASP A 30 -8.45 1.28 -10.07
C ASP A 30 -7.22 1.49 -9.17
N ILE A 31 -6.17 0.71 -9.42
CA ILE A 31 -4.95 0.71 -8.60
C ILE A 31 -4.25 2.07 -8.66
N GLY A 32 -4.25 2.71 -9.83
CA GLY A 32 -3.69 4.04 -10.02
C GLY A 32 -4.46 5.07 -9.19
N GLU A 33 -5.78 5.12 -9.35
CA GLU A 33 -6.66 6.02 -8.58
C GLU A 33 -6.47 5.84 -7.06
N THR A 34 -6.43 4.60 -6.58
CA THR A 34 -6.20 4.30 -5.17
C THR A 34 -4.85 4.84 -4.66
N ILE A 35 -3.77 4.69 -5.44
CA ILE A 35 -2.45 5.21 -5.09
C ILE A 35 -2.41 6.75 -5.10
N GLU A 36 -3.13 7.39 -6.03
CA GLU A 36 -3.30 8.85 -6.07
C GLU A 36 -4.05 9.34 -4.82
N LEU A 37 -5.16 8.71 -4.46
CA LEU A 37 -5.94 9.04 -3.27
C LEU A 37 -5.14 8.86 -1.97
N ALA A 38 -4.26 7.86 -1.91
CA ALA A 38 -3.33 7.66 -0.79
C ALA A 38 -2.18 8.69 -0.75
N GLY A 39 -2.04 9.55 -1.76
CA GLY A 39 -0.96 10.52 -1.88
C GLY A 39 0.41 9.84 -2.04
N LEU A 40 0.46 8.74 -2.80
CA LEU A 40 1.65 7.92 -3.02
C LEU A 40 2.02 7.77 -4.50
N ALA A 41 1.44 8.57 -5.38
CA ALA A 41 1.70 8.61 -6.83
C ALA A 41 3.21 8.58 -7.18
N ASP A 42 3.97 9.52 -6.62
CA ASP A 42 5.43 9.65 -6.83
C ASP A 42 6.23 8.47 -6.25
N LYS A 43 5.60 7.67 -5.39
CA LYS A 43 6.19 6.50 -4.72
C LYS A 43 5.61 5.18 -5.22
N ARG A 44 4.80 5.17 -6.28
CA ARG A 44 4.17 3.94 -6.82
C ARG A 44 5.15 2.79 -7.11
N LYS A 45 6.39 3.11 -7.48
CA LYS A 45 7.48 2.13 -7.73
C LYS A 45 8.46 1.97 -6.57
N SER A 46 8.27 2.70 -5.47
CA SER A 46 9.11 2.59 -4.29
C SER A 46 8.72 1.37 -3.48
N ARG A 47 9.72 0.63 -2.99
CA ARG A 47 9.53 -0.49 -2.05
C ARG A 47 8.98 0.02 -0.72
N ALA A 48 8.10 -0.74 -0.07
CA ALA A 48 7.47 -0.35 1.20
C ALA A 48 8.49 -0.03 2.31
N ARG A 49 9.60 -0.77 2.39
CA ARG A 49 10.71 -0.48 3.32
C ARG A 49 11.37 0.90 3.16
N LYS A 50 11.16 1.58 2.02
CA LYS A 50 11.71 2.91 1.75
C LYS A 50 10.74 4.03 2.11
N LEU A 51 9.53 3.69 2.55
CA LEU A 51 8.51 4.65 2.95
C LEU A 51 8.75 5.11 4.39
N SER A 52 8.43 6.37 4.67
CA SER A 52 8.34 6.86 6.03
C SER A 52 7.16 6.20 6.76
N GLY A 53 7.16 6.22 8.09
CA GLY A 53 6.05 5.67 8.88
C GLY A 53 4.68 6.29 8.54
N GLY A 54 4.65 7.58 8.19
CA GLY A 54 3.42 8.25 7.72
C GLY A 54 2.97 7.80 6.33
N GLN A 55 3.91 7.45 5.44
CA GLN A 55 3.60 6.88 4.12
C GLN A 55 3.12 5.44 4.23
N LEU A 56 3.72 4.62 5.11
CA LEU A 56 3.26 3.27 5.41
C LEU A 56 1.82 3.30 5.96
N ARG A 57 1.51 4.21 6.88
CA ARG A 57 0.16 4.34 7.44
C ARG A 57 -0.88 4.72 6.38
N ARG A 58 -0.52 5.50 5.35
CA ARG A 58 -1.42 5.80 4.23
C ARG A 58 -1.57 4.62 3.27
N LEU A 59 -0.50 3.86 3.06
CA LEU A 59 -0.55 2.63 2.26
C LEU A 59 -1.43 1.57 2.91
N ASP A 60 -1.47 1.51 4.25
CA ASP A 60 -2.27 0.56 5.05
C ASP A 60 -3.78 0.75 4.94
N VAL A 61 -4.21 1.95 4.55
CA VAL A 61 -5.62 2.29 4.36
C VAL A 61 -5.99 2.46 2.88
N ALA A 62 -5.05 2.21 1.97
CA ALA A 62 -5.23 2.33 0.53
C ALA A 62 -5.93 1.09 -0.05
#